data_AF-A0A1A7KG24-F1
#
_entry.id   AF-A0A1A7KG24-F1
#
_cell.length_a   1.000
_cell.length_b   1.000
_cell.length_c   1.000
_cell.angle_alpha   90.00
_cell.angle_beta   90.00
_cell.angle_gamma   90.00
#
_symmetry.space_group_name_H-M   'P 1'
#
loop_
_entity.id
_entity.type
_entity.pdbx_description
1 polymer ?
#
loop_
_entity_poly.entity_id
_entity_poly.type
_entity_poly.pdbx_seq_one_letter_code
_entity_poly.pdbx_strand_id
1 'polypeptide(L)'
;MEEIASPEIEILNLFNQITGHKHRGGKSNLAGIKRVLKEGYTITEIQEVIQLKTIQWKKNVEMCANLNPVTIFREKNFDKYINQVLNVKENPKMYAEHFAAINRVNTGNNSSGAFDKIDAMFGKRR
;
A
#
# COMPACT_ATOMS: atom_id res chain seq x y z
N MET A 1 -6.50 -30.01 -11.35
CA MET A 1 -5.48 -29.15 -11.97
C MET A 1 -5.16 -28.09 -10.95
N GLU A 2 -3.98 -28.12 -10.33
CA GLU A 2 -3.47 -26.97 -9.60
C GLU A 2 -3.22 -25.88 -10.64
N GLU A 3 -4.02 -24.82 -10.57
CA GLU A 3 -3.78 -23.60 -11.33
C GLU A 3 -2.48 -23.00 -10.79
N ILE A 4 -1.36 -23.19 -11.49
CA ILE A 4 -0.07 -22.61 -11.10
C ILE A 4 -0.23 -21.10 -11.27
N ALA A 5 -0.51 -20.40 -10.16
CA ALA A 5 -0.59 -18.95 -10.15
C ALA A 5 0.76 -18.39 -10.61
N SER A 6 0.74 -17.44 -11.55
CA SER A 6 1.97 -16.80 -11.98
C SER A 6 2.59 -15.99 -10.82
N PRO A 7 3.92 -15.78 -10.81
CA PRO A 7 4.58 -15.04 -9.72
C PRO A 7 3.96 -13.66 -9.45
N GLU A 8 3.49 -12.96 -10.49
CA GLU A 8 2.82 -11.68 -10.32
C GLU A 8 1.44 -11.78 -9.64
N ILE A 9 0.73 -12.90 -9.79
CA ILE A 9 -0.54 -13.18 -9.12
C ILE A 9 -0.27 -13.49 -7.65
N GLU A 10 0.80 -14.22 -7.33
CA GLU A 10 1.22 -14.48 -5.95
C GLU A 10 1.55 -13.17 -5.21
N ILE A 11 2.32 -12.28 -5.84
CA ILE A 11 2.62 -10.96 -5.27
C ILE A 11 1.35 -10.11 -5.11
N LEU A 12 0.40 -10.16 -6.05
CA LEU A 12 -0.87 -9.45 -5.90
C LEU A 12 -1.71 -10.01 -4.75
N ASN A 13 -1.71 -11.33 -4.57
CA ASN A 13 -2.39 -11.98 -3.46
C ASN A 13 -1.73 -11.62 -2.13
N LEU A 14 -0.40 -11.60 -2.06
CA LEU A 14 0.37 -11.13 -0.92
C LEU A 14 0.04 -9.67 -0.59
N PHE A 15 -0.03 -8.81 -1.60
CA PHE A 15 -0.44 -7.42 -1.46
C PHE A 15 -1.83 -7.31 -0.82
N ASN A 16 -2.81 -8.05 -1.34
CA ASN A 16 -4.17 -8.08 -0.82
C ASN A 16 -4.21 -8.58 0.64
N GLN A 17 -3.44 -9.62 0.96
CA GLN A 17 -3.35 -10.16 2.32
C GLN A 17 -2.80 -9.14 3.31
N ILE A 18 -1.69 -8.46 2.98
CA ILE A 18 -1.05 -7.49 3.88
C ILE A 18 -1.91 -6.24 4.05
N THR A 19 -2.47 -5.73 2.95
CA THR A 19 -3.25 -4.49 2.96
C THR A 19 -4.68 -4.68 3.46
N GLY A 20 -5.24 -5.88 3.31
CA GLY A 20 -6.67 -6.17 3.50
C GLY A 20 -7.54 -5.74 2.31
N HIS A 21 -6.94 -5.38 1.18
CA HIS A 21 -7.66 -5.07 -0.06
C HIS A 21 -7.97 -6.33 -0.88
N LYS A 22 -8.76 -6.17 -1.94
CA LYS A 22 -9.22 -7.26 -2.82
C LYS A 22 -9.05 -6.90 -4.29
N HIS A 23 -7.83 -6.50 -4.68
CA HIS A 23 -7.51 -6.18 -6.07
C HIS A 23 -7.48 -7.45 -6.93
N ARG A 24 -8.07 -7.37 -8.13
CA ARG A 24 -8.09 -8.46 -9.11
C ARG A 24 -6.87 -8.40 -10.04
N GLY A 25 -6.46 -9.54 -10.60
CA GLY A 25 -5.34 -9.71 -11.53
C GLY A 25 -5.52 -9.07 -12.92
N GLY A 26 -5.97 -7.82 -12.98
CA GLY A 26 -6.09 -7.06 -14.21
C GLY A 26 -4.74 -6.50 -14.68
N LYS A 27 -4.63 -6.21 -15.98
CA LYS A 27 -3.40 -5.70 -16.63
C LYS A 27 -2.76 -4.53 -15.88
N SER A 28 -3.56 -3.57 -15.41
CA SER A 28 -3.06 -2.39 -14.68
C SER A 28 -2.40 -2.74 -13.35
N ASN A 29 -3.01 -3.64 -12.57
CA ASN A 29 -2.46 -4.08 -11.28
C ASN A 29 -1.20 -4.93 -11.44
N LEU A 30 -1.15 -5.75 -12.50
CA LEU A 30 -0.04 -6.68 -12.73
C LEU A 30 1.15 -6.06 -13.48
N ALA A 31 0.96 -4.98 -14.25
CA ALA A 31 2.02 -4.38 -15.06
C ALA A 31 3.24 -3.96 -14.23
N GLY A 32 3.00 -3.26 -13.11
CA GLY A 32 4.08 -2.85 -12.20
C GLY A 32 4.75 -4.04 -11.52
N ILE A 33 3.97 -5.06 -11.13
CA ILE A 33 4.49 -6.27 -10.49
C ILE A 33 5.40 -7.06 -11.43
N LYS A 34 4.97 -7.28 -12.67
CA LYS A 34 5.79 -7.94 -13.70
C LYS A 34 7.10 -7.20 -13.96
N ARG A 35 7.04 -5.86 -13.97
CA ARG A 35 8.24 -5.02 -14.15
C ARG A 35 9.24 -5.23 -13.01
N VAL A 36 8.82 -5.11 -11.74
CA VAL A 36 9.75 -5.27 -10.60
C VAL A 36 10.35 -6.68 -10.53
N LEU A 37 9.57 -7.71 -10.85
CA LEU A 37 10.08 -9.08 -10.94
C LEU A 37 11.12 -9.22 -12.08
N LYS A 38 10.88 -8.59 -13.23
CA LYS A 38 11.82 -8.58 -14.37
C LYS A 38 13.12 -7.82 -14.05
N GLU A 39 13.03 -6.77 -13.25
CA GLU A 39 14.18 -5.98 -12.78
C GLU A 39 15.04 -6.75 -11.75
N GLY A 40 14.56 -7.90 -11.25
CA GLY A 40 15.31 -8.78 -10.37
C GLY A 40 15.08 -8.55 -8.88
N TYR A 41 14.09 -7.73 -8.50
CA TYR A 41 13.70 -7.57 -7.10
C TYR A 41 13.19 -8.90 -6.53
N THR A 42 13.68 -9.23 -5.34
CA THR A 42 13.28 -10.46 -4.65
C THR A 42 11.87 -10.32 -4.08
N ILE A 43 11.20 -11.46 -3.88
CA ILE A 43 9.88 -11.51 -3.23
C ILE A 43 9.94 -10.85 -1.83
N THR A 44 11.04 -11.06 -1.10
CA THR A 44 11.25 -10.47 0.22
C THR A 44 11.31 -8.94 0.16
N GLU A 45 12.08 -8.35 -0.75
CA GLU A 45 12.17 -6.89 -0.91
C GLU A 45 10.81 -6.28 -1.30
N ILE A 46 10.10 -6.94 -2.23
CA ILE A 46 8.76 -6.53 -2.63
C ILE A 46 7.81 -6.56 -1.42
N GLN A 47 7.84 -7.64 -0.64
CA GLN A 47 7.01 -7.79 0.56
C GLN A 47 7.29 -6.68 1.58
N GLU A 48 8.55 -6.36 1.83
CA GLU A 48 8.96 -5.31 2.77
C GLU A 48 8.46 -3.93 2.34
N VAL A 49 8.51 -3.62 1.03
CA VAL A 49 7.92 -2.38 0.49
C VAL A 49 6.41 -2.33 0.76
N ILE A 50 5.69 -3.43 0.50
CA ILE A 50 4.24 -3.50 0.75
C ILE A 50 3.95 -3.29 2.24
N GLN A 51 4.66 -3.98 3.13
CA GLN A 51 4.50 -3.86 4.58
C GLN A 51 4.76 -2.43 5.06
N LEU A 52 5.89 -1.84 4.65
CA LEU A 52 6.28 -0.49 5.04
C LEU A 52 5.22 0.53 4.61
N LYS A 53 4.73 0.45 3.36
CA LYS A 53 3.71 1.38 2.86
C LYS A 53 2.34 1.15 3.49
N THR A 54 2.00 -0.09 3.79
CA THR A 54 0.77 -0.41 4.53
C THR A 54 0.80 0.24 5.91
N ILE A 55 1.91 0.12 6.63
CA ILE A 55 2.08 0.76 7.95
C ILE A 55 1.95 2.28 7.81
N GLN A 56 2.65 2.90 6.85
CA GLN A 56 2.67 4.36 6.67
C GLN A 56 1.32 4.95 6.25
N TRP A 57 0.56 4.28 5.38
CA TRP A 57 -0.55 4.92 4.67
C TRP A 57 -1.93 4.40 5.05
N LYS A 58 -2.06 3.16 5.55
CA LYS A 58 -3.38 2.53 5.78
C LYS A 58 -4.27 3.33 6.76
N LYS A 59 -3.67 3.94 7.78
CA LYS A 59 -4.38 4.74 8.79
C LYS A 59 -4.31 6.26 8.54
N ASN A 60 -3.59 6.70 7.52
CA ASN A 60 -3.50 8.10 7.15
C ASN A 60 -4.60 8.40 6.13
N VAL A 61 -5.54 9.28 6.49
CA VAL A 61 -6.74 9.58 5.67
C VAL A 61 -6.42 10.19 4.30
N GLU A 62 -5.30 10.89 4.17
CA GLU A 62 -4.86 11.49 2.90
C GLU A 62 -4.14 10.49 2.02
N MET A 63 -3.39 9.58 2.63
CA MET A 63 -2.52 8.66 1.92
C MET A 63 -3.15 7.29 1.66
N CYS A 64 -4.20 6.89 2.37
CA CYS A 64 -4.78 5.55 2.27
C CYS A 64 -5.30 5.21 0.86
N ALA A 65 -5.81 6.20 0.11
CA ALA A 65 -6.26 6.02 -1.28
C ALA A 65 -5.11 5.61 -2.24
N ASN A 66 -3.87 5.95 -1.89
CA ASN A 66 -2.67 5.61 -2.66
C ASN A 66 -2.15 4.18 -2.38
N LEU A 67 -2.74 3.46 -1.42
CA LEU A 67 -2.36 2.09 -1.08
C LEU A 67 -2.97 1.08 -2.05
N ASN A 68 -2.56 1.14 -3.32
CA ASN A 68 -3.02 0.24 -4.40
C ASN A 68 -1.83 -0.24 -5.26
N PRO A 69 -1.97 -1.36 -6.01
CA PRO A 69 -0.85 -1.94 -6.77
C PRO A 69 -0.26 -0.97 -7.79
N VAL A 70 -1.10 -0.21 -8.51
CA VAL A 70 -0.63 0.74 -9.54
C VAL A 70 0.32 1.79 -8.95
N THR A 71 0.01 2.27 -7.74
CA THR A 71 0.81 3.32 -7.08
C THR A 71 2.04 2.76 -6.40
N ILE A 72 1.91 1.59 -5.77
CA ILE A 72 2.99 0.94 -5.02
C ILE A 72 4.07 0.43 -5.97
N PHE A 73 3.68 -0.16 -7.10
CA PHE A 73 4.62 -0.71 -8.09
C PHE A 73 4.97 0.26 -9.23
N ARG A 74 4.69 1.56 -9.05
CA ARG A 74 5.00 2.59 -10.05
C ARG A 74 6.51 2.74 -10.21
N GLU A 75 6.97 2.72 -11.46
CA GLU A 75 8.39 2.81 -11.84
C GLU A 75 9.16 3.91 -11.11
N LYS A 76 8.70 5.16 -11.23
CA LYS A 76 9.36 6.32 -10.61
C LYS A 76 9.45 6.30 -9.07
N ASN A 77 8.78 5.36 -8.40
CA ASN A 77 8.66 5.32 -6.95
C ASN A 77 9.30 4.08 -6.31
N PHE A 78 9.39 2.95 -7.02
CA PHE A 78 9.68 1.67 -6.37
C PHE A 78 11.07 1.64 -5.73
N ASP A 79 12.11 2.10 -6.43
CA ASP A 79 13.48 2.17 -5.93
C ASP A 79 13.59 3.09 -4.71
N LYS A 80 12.84 4.20 -4.73
CA LYS A 80 12.73 5.09 -3.57
C LYS A 80 12.15 4.36 -2.36
N TYR A 81 11.19 3.44 -2.55
CA TYR A 81 10.62 2.66 -1.47
C TYR A 81 11.58 1.59 -0.95
N ILE A 82 12.37 0.97 -1.83
CA ILE A 82 13.46 0.07 -1.43
C ILE A 82 14.46 0.81 -0.54
N ASN A 83 14.92 1.98 -0.96
CA ASN A 83 15.84 2.80 -0.15
C ASN A 83 15.22 3.20 1.20
N GLN A 84 13.91 3.43 1.26
CA GLN A 84 13.24 3.67 2.54
C GLN A 84 13.24 2.44 3.44
N VAL A 85 13.00 1.24 2.89
CA VAL A 85 13.11 -0.02 3.65
C VAL A 85 14.52 -0.19 4.22
N LEU A 86 15.56 0.05 3.42
CA LEU A 86 16.95 -0.03 3.87
C LEU A 86 17.24 0.98 5.00
N ASN A 87 16.81 2.24 4.83
CA ASN A 87 16.96 3.25 5.88
C ASN A 87 16.24 2.89 7.18
N VAL A 88 15.06 2.27 7.12
CA VAL A 88 14.33 1.79 8.30
C VAL A 88 15.11 0.68 9.00
N LYS A 89 15.69 -0.25 8.24
CA LYS A 89 16.49 -1.36 8.78
C LYS A 89 17.76 -0.85 9.48
N GLU A 90 18.43 0.14 8.90
CA GLU A 90 19.63 0.75 9.48
C GLU A 90 19.32 1.63 10.69
N ASN A 91 18.22 2.40 10.64
CA ASN A 91 17.91 3.44 11.63
C ASN A 91 16.45 3.37 12.13
N PRO A 92 16.08 2.31 12.89
CA PRO A 92 14.70 2.11 13.32
C PRO A 92 14.15 3.21 14.23
N LYS A 93 15.01 3.86 15.03
CA LYS A 93 14.61 4.97 15.91
C LYS A 93 14.15 6.20 15.12
N MET A 94 14.92 6.59 14.10
CA MET A 94 14.58 7.71 13.21
C MET A 94 13.28 7.44 12.46
N TYR A 95 13.06 6.19 12.04
CA TYR A 95 11.79 5.81 11.41
C TYR A 95 10.58 5.97 12.33
N ALA A 96 10.69 5.64 13.62
CA ALA A 96 9.60 5.81 14.57
C ALA A 96 9.18 7.28 14.71
N GLU A 97 10.14 8.20 14.73
CA GLU A 97 9.90 9.66 14.77
C GLU A 97 9.23 10.15 13.48
N HIS A 98 9.77 9.73 12.32
CA HIS A 98 9.21 10.06 11.01
C HIS A 98 7.78 9.54 10.84
N PHE A 99 7.51 8.31 11.27
CA PHE A 99 6.19 7.69 11.25
C PHE A 99 5.17 8.49 12.07
N ALA A 100 5.56 8.95 13.27
CA ALA A 100 4.71 9.79 14.11
C ALA A 100 4.41 11.13 13.44
N ALA A 101 5.37 11.73 12.72
CA ALA A 101 5.17 12.97 11.98
C ALA A 101 4.20 12.80 10.80
N ILE A 102 4.36 11.75 9.98
CA ILE A 102 3.51 11.51 8.80
C ILE A 102 2.04 11.26 9.19
N ASN A 103 1.79 10.57 10.31
CA ASN A 103 0.43 10.25 10.75
C ASN A 103 -0.21 11.34 11.62
N ARG A 104 0.54 12.39 11.99
CA ARG A 104 -0.01 13.57 12.64
C ARG A 104 -0.55 14.53 11.58
N VAL A 105 -1.76 14.26 11.10
CA VAL A 105 -2.52 15.20 10.27
C VAL A 105 -3.83 15.59 10.97
N ASN A 106 -3.80 16.83 11.47
CA ASN A 106 -4.85 17.77 11.84
C ASN A 106 -6.32 17.27 11.84
N THR A 107 -6.77 16.76 12.98
CA THR A 107 -8.20 16.65 13.36
C THR A 107 -8.81 18.04 13.56
N GLY A 108 -9.05 18.76 12.48
CA GLY A 108 -9.54 20.13 12.52
C GLY A 108 -10.58 20.46 11.45
N ASN A 109 -11.36 19.49 10.97
CA ASN A 109 -12.40 19.76 9.98
C ASN A 109 -13.69 18.96 10.26
N ASN A 110 -14.82 19.65 10.14
CA ASN A 110 -16.20 19.17 10.36
C ASN A 110 -16.51 17.85 9.61
N SER A 111 -16.31 16.73 10.28
CA SER A 111 -16.58 15.37 9.77
C SER A 111 -18.08 15.04 9.66
N SER A 112 -18.94 15.79 10.35
CA SER A 112 -20.39 15.56 10.42
C SER A 112 -21.06 15.60 9.05
N GLY A 113 -20.77 16.62 8.23
CA GLY A 113 -21.35 16.73 6.89
C GLY A 113 -20.82 15.70 5.87
N ALA A 114 -19.65 15.12 6.11
CA ALA A 114 -19.13 14.01 5.30
C ALA A 114 -19.79 12.68 5.67
N PHE A 115 -20.03 12.47 6.97
CA PHE A 115 -20.71 11.28 7.48
C PHE A 115 -22.13 11.16 6.93
N ASP A 116 -22.90 12.25 6.95
CA ASP A 116 -24.28 12.28 6.43
C ASP A 116 -24.35 11.92 4.93
N LYS A 117 -23.38 12.39 4.14
CA LYS A 117 -23.29 12.07 2.70
C LYS A 117 -22.95 10.60 2.46
N ILE A 118 -22.08 10.02 3.29
CA ILE A 118 -21.71 8.59 3.19
C ILE A 118 -22.91 7.72 3.57
N ASP A 119 -23.62 8.06 4.64
CA ASP A 119 -24.83 7.33 5.06
C ASP A 119 -25.95 7.46 4.03
N ALA A 120 -26.08 8.58 3.33
CA ALA A 120 -26.98 8.71 2.18
C ALA A 120 -26.60 7.81 1.00
N MET A 121 -25.29 7.63 0.74
CA MET A 121 -24.80 6.84 -0.39
C MET A 121 -24.96 5.32 -0.17
N PHE A 122 -24.72 4.82 1.04
CA PHE A 122 -24.70 3.38 1.33
C PHE A 122 -25.89 2.92 2.19
N GLY A 123 -26.81 3.83 2.54
CA GLY A 123 -27.82 3.62 3.56
C GLY A 123 -27.22 3.76 4.96
N LYS A 124 -28.05 4.14 5.95
CA LYS A 124 -27.64 4.22 7.36
C LYS A 124 -26.93 2.93 7.75
N ARG A 125 -25.65 3.04 8.12
CA ARG A 125 -24.90 1.93 8.71
C ARG A 125 -25.61 1.57 10.02
N ARG A 126 -26.20 0.38 10.06
CA ARG A 126 -26.87 -0.18 11.24
C ARG A 126 -25.90 -0.27 12.42
#